data_AF-A0A969CPN8-F1
#
_entry.id   AF-A0A969CPN8-F1
#
_cell.length_a   1.000
_cell.length_b   1.000
_cell.length_c   1.000
_cell.angle_alpha   90.00
_cell.angle_beta   90.00
_cell.angle_gamma   90.00
#
_symmetry.space_group_name_H-M   'P 1'
#
loop_
_entity.id
_entity.type
_entity.pdbx_description
1 polymer ?
#
loop_
_entity_poly.entity_id
_entity_poly.type
_entity_poly.pdbx_seq_one_letter_code
_entity_poly.pdbx_strand_id
1 'polypeptide(L)' 'MTAKNSQSLPVEVLLVEALGHETYLSCLLELDNSTKSHLQARIDPQEAVRGGDRIGLAIDREQIHLFERESGIAISPL' A
#
# COMPACT_ATOMS: atom_id res chain seq x y z
N MET A 1 -5.11 -16.96 19.48
CA MET A 1 -5.24 -17.32 18.06
C MET A 1 -6.10 -16.25 17.41
N THR A 2 -5.48 -15.22 16.84
CA THR A 2 -6.19 -14.05 16.31
C THR A 2 -6.37 -14.25 14.81
N ALA A 3 -7.61 -14.09 14.32
CA ALA A 3 -7.95 -14.31 12.93
C ALA A 3 -7.04 -13.49 11.99
N LYS A 4 -6.42 -14.15 11.02
CA LYS A 4 -5.63 -13.54 9.96
C LYS A 4 -6.61 -12.73 9.09
N ASN A 5 -6.65 -11.42 9.29
CA ASN A 5 -7.50 -10.53 8.50
C ASN A 5 -6.89 -10.41 7.09
N SER A 6 -7.38 -11.21 6.14
CA SER A 6 -6.78 -11.45 4.82
C SER A 6 -6.89 -10.29 3.81
N GLN A 7 -7.08 -9.05 4.25
CA GLN A 7 -7.40 -7.91 3.36
C GLN A 7 -6.35 -6.79 3.35
N SER A 8 -5.13 -7.05 3.85
CA SER A 8 -4.03 -6.10 3.79
C SER A 8 -2.94 -6.55 2.82
N LEU A 9 -2.36 -5.61 2.08
CA LEU A 9 -1.16 -5.79 1.29
C LEU A 9 0.07 -5.88 2.20
N PRO A 10 0.84 -6.98 2.19
CA PRO A 10 2.08 -7.06 2.94
C PRO A 10 3.16 -6.22 2.24
N VAL A 11 3.79 -5.31 2.96
CA VAL A 11 4.85 -4.45 2.40
C VAL A 11 6.04 -4.31 3.33
N GLU A 12 7.21 -4.09 2.74
CA GLU A 12 8.40 -3.59 3.42
C GLU A 12 8.52 -2.07 3.21
N VAL A 13 8.70 -1.31 4.30
CA VAL A 13 8.85 0.16 4.23
C VAL A 13 10.29 0.50 3.84
N LEU A 14 10.47 1.20 2.73
CA LEU A 14 11.79 1.63 2.24
C LEU A 14 12.17 3.02 2.74
N LEU A 15 11.20 3.94 2.75
CA LEU A 15 11.40 5.34 3.13
C LEU A 15 10.16 5.87 3.86
N VAL A 16 10.41 6.71 4.88
CA VAL A 16 9.39 7.46 5.61
C VAL A 16 9.66 8.95 5.42
N GLU A 17 8.69 9.67 4.86
CA GLU A 17 8.73 11.11 4.63
C GLU A 17 7.73 11.80 5.57
N ALA A 18 8.21 12.33 6.69
CA ALA A 18 7.40 13.04 7.68
C ALA A 18 7.27 14.52 7.30
N LEU A 19 6.12 14.91 6.73
CA LEU A 19 5.85 16.28 6.23
C LEU A 19 5.04 17.13 7.22
N GLY A 20 5.04 16.75 8.49
CA GLY A 20 4.33 17.44 9.58
C GLY A 20 2.86 17.08 9.67
N HIS A 21 2.07 17.42 8.65
CA HIS A 21 0.62 17.15 8.61
C HIS A 21 0.27 15.77 8.04
N GLU A 22 1.19 15.17 7.30
CA GLU A 22 1.05 13.87 6.64
C GLU A 22 2.39 13.14 6.68
N THR A 23 2.33 11.81 6.67
CA THR A 23 3.51 10.96 6.48
C THR A 23 3.31 10.12 5.21
N TYR A 24 4.26 10.19 4.29
CA TYR A 24 4.31 9.33 3.11
C TYR A 24 5.27 8.17 3.34
N LEU A 25 4.84 6.99 2.91
CA LEU A 25 5.65 5.78 2.90
C LEU A 25 5.95 5.41 1.46
N SER A 26 7.24 5.19 1.17
CA SER A 26 7.62 4.41 -0.01
C SER A 26 7.83 2.97 0.42
N CYS A 27 7.13 2.04 -0.23
CA CYS A 27 7.04 0.65 0.16
C CYS A 27 7.37 -0.29 -1.00
N LEU A 28 7.73 -1.52 -0.64
CA LEU A 28 7.90 -2.63 -1.55
C LEU A 28 6.81 -3.67 -1.25
N LEU A 29 5.89 -3.86 -2.18
CA LEU A 29 4.86 -4.89 -2.14
C LEU A 29 5.44 -6.22 -2.65
N GLU A 30 5.31 -7.26 -1.83
CA GLU A 30 5.63 -8.63 -2.21
C GLU A 30 4.37 -9.30 -2.77
N LEU A 31 4.32 -9.49 -4.10
CA LEU A 31 3.19 -10.14 -4.78
C LEU A 31 3.36 -11.66 -4.81
N ASP A 32 4.59 -12.12 -5.07
CA ASP A 32 5.03 -13.51 -5.03
C ASP A 32 6.54 -13.55 -4.69
N ASN A 33 7.14 -14.75 -4.66
CA ASN A 33 8.55 -14.94 -4.29
C ASN A 33 9.57 -14.23 -5.20
N SER A 34 9.15 -13.72 -6.36
CA SER A 34 10.03 -13.12 -7.38
C SER A 34 9.58 -11.73 -7.82
N THR A 35 8.31 -11.39 -7.64
CA THR A 35 7.69 -10.17 -8.13
C THR A 35 7.54 -9.19 -6.99
N LYS A 36 8.25 -8.07 -7.11
CA LYS A 36 8.18 -6.95 -6.19
C LYS A 36 7.67 -5.73 -6.93
N SER A 37 6.80 -4.95 -6.30
CA SER A 37 6.27 -3.71 -6.88
C SER A 37 6.44 -2.55 -5.90
N HIS A 38 6.78 -1.37 -6.41
CA HIS A 38 6.80 -0.17 -5.60
C HIS A 38 5.37 0.31 -5.35
N LEU A 39 5.10 0.68 -4.10
CA LEU A 39 3.83 1.23 -3.68
C LEU A 39 4.09 2.46 -2.81
N GLN A 40 3.26 3.49 -2.98
CA GLN A 40 3.27 4.67 -2.12
C GLN A 40 1.99 4.67 -1.28
N ALA A 41 2.12 5.01 0.00
CA ALA A 41 1.00 5.12 0.92
C ALA A 41 1.08 6.42 1.71
N ARG A 42 -0.07 7.00 2.04
CA ARG A 42 -0.19 8.10 2.99
C ARG A 42 -0.81 7.57 4.28
N ILE A 43 -0.21 7.91 5.42
CA ILE A 43 -0.69 7.52 6.75
C ILE A 43 -0.89 8.75 7.63
N ASP A 44 -1.61 8.57 8.74
CA ASP A 44 -1.70 9.58 9.79
C ASP A 44 -0.29 9.87 10.36
N PRO A 45 0.11 11.14 10.55
CA PRO A 45 1.44 11.49 11.03
C PRO A 45 1.75 10.99 12.45
N GLN A 46 0.75 10.56 13.24
CA GLN A 46 0.94 9.99 14.57
C GLN A 46 1.29 8.49 14.55
N GLU A 47 1.17 7.82 13.40
CA GLU A 47 1.52 6.41 13.26
C GLU A 47 3.03 6.20 13.33
N ALA A 48 3.46 5.29 14.19
CA ALA A 48 4.87 5.00 14.42
C ALA A 48 5.37 3.93 13.44
N VAL A 49 5.82 4.36 12.25
CA VAL A 49 6.39 3.50 11.20
C VAL A 49 7.83 3.90 10.90
N ARG A 50 8.70 2.93 10.63
CA ARG A 50 10.12 3.12 10.32
C ARG A 50 10.52 2.38 9.03
N GLY A 51 11.61 2.86 8.40
CA GLY A 51 12.24 2.12 7.32
C GLY A 51 12.72 0.74 7.81
N GLY A 52 12.46 -0.29 6.99
CA GLY A 52 12.69 -1.71 7.29
C GLY A 52 11.50 -2.41 7.94
N ASP A 53 10.46 -1.70 8.38
CA ASP A 53 9.29 -2.33 8.97
C ASP A 53 8.53 -3.17 7.93
N ARG A 54 7.98 -4.30 8.38
CA ARG A 54 7.06 -5.13 7.60
C ARG A 54 5.66 -4.96 8.13
N ILE A 55 4.82 -4.27 7.37
CA ILE A 55 3.47 -3.88 7.77
C ILE A 55 2.43 -4.39 6.78
N GLY A 56 1.17 -4.43 7.21
CA GLY A 56 0.03 -4.67 6.34
C GLY A 56 -0.68 -3.36 6.04
N LEU A 57 -0.83 -2.99 4.76
CA LEU A 57 -1.63 -1.86 4.34
C LEU A 57 -3.03 -2.33 3.94
N ALA A 58 -4.07 -1.87 4.64
CA ALA A 58 -5.45 -2.16 4.28
C ALA A 58 -5.85 -1.39 3.02
N ILE A 59 -6.61 -2.03 2.13
CA ILE A 59 -7.16 -1.38 0.93
C ILE A 59 -8.61 -1.00 1.19
N ASP A 60 -8.95 0.26 0.90
CA ASP A 60 -10.35 0.66 0.75
C ASP A 60 -10.89 0.17 -0.60
N ARG A 61 -11.81 -0.80 -0.56
CA ARG A 61 -12.35 -1.46 -1.76
C ARG A 61 -13.23 -0.55 -2.60
N GLU A 62 -13.77 0.52 -2.00
CA GLU A 62 -14.60 1.49 -2.71
C GLU A 62 -13.76 2.48 -3.54
N GLN A 63 -12.44 2.53 -3.30
CA GLN A 63 -11.49 3.42 -3.95
C GLN A 63 -10.59 2.71 -4.97
N ILE A 64 -10.92 1.47 -5.37
CA ILE A 64 -10.14 0.71 -6.35
C ILE A 64 -10.57 1.07 -7.77
N HIS A 65 -9.64 1.62 -8.55
CA HIS A 65 -9.80 1.82 -9.99
C HIS A 65 -9.24 0.63 -10.78
N LEU A 66 -10.01 0.14 -11.75
CA LEU A 66 -9.62 -0.95 -12.64
C LEU A 66 -9.58 -0.45 -14.08
N PHE A 67 -8.53 -0.80 -14.82
CA PHE A 67 -8.31 -0.37 -16.20
C PHE A 67 -8.12 -1.57 -17.13
N GLU A 68 -8.62 -1.47 -18.36
CA GLU A 68 -8.32 -2.42 -19.43
C GLU A 68 -6.87 -2.23 -19.87
N ARG A 69 -6.13 -3.35 -20.01
CA ARG A 69 -4.67 -3.35 -20.09
C ARG A 69 -4.14 -2.68 -21.34
N GLU A 70 -4.79 -2.88 -22.48
CA GLU A 70 -4.33 -2.45 -23.80
C GLU A 70 -4.69 -0.98 -24.09
N SER A 71 -5.90 -0.56 -23.75
CA SER A 71 -6.47 0.76 -24.02
C SER A 71 -6.33 1.74 -22.86
N GLY A 72 -6.13 1.24 -21.63
CA GLY A 72 -6.12 2.06 -20.42
C GLY A 72 -7.49 2.61 -20.02
N ILE A 73 -8.58 2.14 -20.65
CA ILE A 73 -9.94 2.60 -20.34
C ILE A 73 -10.37 2.02 -18.98
N ALA A 74 -10.94 2.86 -18.12
CA ALA A 74 -11.47 2.44 -16.82
C ALA A 74 -12.67 1.47 -16.99
N ILE A 75 -12.64 0.35 -16.26
CA ILE A 75 -13.66 -0.71 -16.24
C ILE A 75 -14.69 -0.50 -15.10
N SER A 76 -14.28 0.19 -14.03
CA SER A 76 -15.05 0.42 -12.79
C SER A 76 -14.92 1.90 -12.38
N PRO A 77 -15.87 2.51 -11.62
CA PRO A 77 -16.00 3.96 -11.59
C PRO A 77 -14.86 4.69 -10.86
N LEU A 78 -14.70 5.97 -11.24
CA LEU A 78 -13.77 6.97 -10.70
C LEU A 78 -14.16 7.43 -9.30
#